data_AF-A0A6J1Q5B0-F1
#
_entry.id   AF-A0A6J1Q5B0-F1
#
_cell.length_a   1.000
_cell.length_b   1.000
_cell.length_c   1.000
_cell.angle_alpha   90.00
_cell.angle_beta   90.00
_cell.angle_gamma   90.00
#
_symmetry.space_group_name_H-M   'P 1'
#
loop_
_entity.id
_entity.type
_entity.pdbx_description
1 polymer ?
#
loop_
_entity_poly.entity_id
_entity_poly.type
_entity_poly.pdbx_seq_one_letter_code
_entity_poly.pdbx_strand_id
1 'polypeptide(L)'
;MFTLNGNYKWVDALPRLVSDYNARKHRTIGMRSVDVTPAIAEKLLATIYSAIKIAGPAKFKAGDSVRVSKYKTIFEKGYTPNWTTEVFKIVKVQRTNPVTYLLEDYRGKSVSGGFYKHELHRATYPDVYLMEKVLRRRGDEVYVKWLGFDGSHNSWISKDNVI
;
A
#
# COMPACT_ATOMS: atom_id res chain seq x y z
N MET A 1 5.90 24.91 19.76
CA MET A 1 6.97 24.69 20.76
C MET A 1 8.35 24.74 20.11
N PHE A 2 8.63 23.95 19.07
CA PHE A 2 9.95 23.93 18.40
C PHE A 2 10.29 25.22 17.61
N THR A 3 9.33 25.78 16.87
CA THR A 3 9.50 27.05 16.14
C THR A 3 9.50 28.28 17.04
N LEU A 4 8.91 28.19 18.23
CA LEU A 4 8.70 29.31 19.15
C LEU A 4 9.93 29.56 20.05
N ASN A 5 10.71 28.51 20.34
CA ASN A 5 11.88 28.57 21.22
C ASN A 5 13.22 28.63 20.45
N GLY A 6 13.20 28.61 19.11
CA GLY A 6 14.40 28.70 18.26
C GLY A 6 15.41 27.56 18.42
N ASN A 7 15.04 26.46 19.10
CA ASN A 7 15.94 25.36 19.42
C ASN A 7 15.38 24.03 18.88
N TYR A 8 16.15 23.40 17.99
CA TYR A 8 15.83 22.12 17.34
C TYR A 8 16.28 20.89 18.15
N LYS A 9 16.82 21.07 19.37
CA LYS A 9 17.15 19.97 20.29
C LYS A 9 15.88 19.37 20.90
N TRP A 10 15.22 18.52 20.12
CA TRP A 10 13.95 17.89 20.51
C TRP A 10 14.09 16.85 21.61
N VAL A 11 15.26 16.21 21.73
CA VAL A 11 15.54 15.17 22.73
C VAL A 11 15.29 15.68 24.15
N ASP A 12 15.80 16.87 24.47
CA ASP A 12 15.68 17.48 25.80
C ASP A 12 14.22 17.91 26.13
N ALA A 13 13.39 18.10 25.10
CA ALA A 13 11.98 18.46 25.25
C ALA A 13 11.06 17.25 25.42
N LEU A 14 11.51 16.04 25.07
CA LEU A 14 10.69 14.82 25.14
C LEU A 14 10.14 14.54 26.55
N PRO A 15 10.92 14.61 27.65
CA PRO A 15 10.41 14.25 28.97
C PRO A 15 9.24 15.13 29.39
N ARG A 16 9.36 16.45 29.15
CA ARG A 16 8.29 17.41 29.41
C ARG A 16 7.06 17.13 28.53
N LEU A 17 7.25 16.89 27.24
CA LEU A 17 6.15 16.64 26.31
C LEU A 17 5.36 15.37 26.67
N VAL A 18 6.05 14.29 27.06
CA VAL A 18 5.42 13.05 27.51
C VAL A 18 4.64 13.28 28.80
N SER A 19 5.23 14.00 29.76
CA SER A 19 4.55 14.35 31.02
C SER A 19 3.27 15.16 30.77
N ASP A 20 3.37 16.23 29.97
CA ASP A 20 2.25 17.10 29.62
C ASP A 20 1.15 16.33 28.86
N TYR A 21 1.53 15.42 27.95
CA TYR A 21 0.57 14.59 27.20
C TYR A 21 -0.17 13.61 28.10
N ASN A 22 0.55 12.94 29.01
CA ASN A 22 -0.02 11.93 29.90
C ASN A 22 -0.89 12.54 31.00
N ALA A 23 -0.58 13.75 31.45
CA ALA A 23 -1.34 14.50 32.44
C ALA A 23 -2.52 15.29 31.84
N ARG A 24 -2.63 15.42 30.52
CA ARG A 24 -3.76 16.08 29.87
C ARG A 24 -4.97 15.15 29.84
N LYS A 25 -6.16 15.70 30.08
CA LYS A 25 -7.41 14.98 29.84
C LYS A 25 -7.69 14.86 28.34
N HIS A 26 -7.84 13.62 27.86
CA HIS A 26 -8.10 13.31 26.46
C HIS A 26 -9.60 13.21 26.18
N ARG A 27 -10.08 13.82 25.08
CA ARG A 27 -11.51 13.91 24.74
C ARG A 27 -12.18 12.53 24.61
N THR A 28 -11.52 11.58 23.97
CA THR A 28 -12.08 10.25 23.66
C THR A 28 -12.29 9.40 24.92
N ILE A 29 -11.34 9.41 25.85
CA ILE A 29 -11.40 8.62 27.09
C ILE A 29 -12.00 9.40 28.27
N GLY A 30 -12.08 10.74 28.17
CA GLY A 30 -12.61 11.60 29.22
C GLY A 30 -11.75 11.72 30.48
N MET A 31 -10.52 11.19 30.48
CA MET A 31 -9.58 11.21 31.62
C MET A 31 -8.13 11.42 31.15
N ARG A 32 -7.19 11.51 32.10
CA ARG A 32 -5.76 11.60 31.81
C ARG A 32 -5.21 10.21 31.50
N SER A 33 -4.29 10.10 30.56
CA SER A 33 -3.70 8.80 30.20
C SER A 33 -2.99 8.14 31.38
N VAL A 34 -2.38 8.93 32.27
CA VAL A 34 -1.71 8.44 33.49
C VAL A 34 -2.66 7.79 34.51
N ASP A 35 -3.95 8.13 34.49
CA ASP A 35 -4.93 7.61 35.46
C ASP A 35 -5.63 6.33 34.96
N VAL A 36 -5.29 5.83 33.76
CA VAL A 36 -5.94 4.66 33.16
C VAL A 36 -5.43 3.38 33.84
N THR A 37 -6.29 2.70 34.59
CA THR A 37 -5.99 1.39 35.17
C THR A 37 -6.51 0.25 34.28
N PRO A 38 -5.97 -0.99 34.39
CA PRO A 38 -6.45 -2.12 33.61
C PRO A 38 -7.97 -2.38 33.74
N ALA A 39 -8.53 -2.22 34.94
CA ALA A 39 -9.96 -2.38 35.19
C ALA A 39 -10.83 -1.32 34.48
N ILE A 40 -10.32 -0.08 34.34
CA ILE A 40 -11.02 1.00 33.63
C ILE A 40 -10.84 0.86 32.12
N ALA A 41 -9.69 0.34 31.68
CA ALA A 41 -9.34 0.20 30.27
C ALA A 41 -10.36 -0.66 29.51
N GLU A 42 -10.79 -1.80 30.06
CA GLU A 42 -11.77 -2.67 29.42
C GLU A 42 -13.10 -1.95 29.17
N LYS A 43 -13.60 -1.23 30.18
CA LYS A 43 -14.84 -0.43 30.07
C LYS A 43 -14.70 0.67 29.03
N LEU A 44 -13.55 1.35 28.98
CA LEU A 44 -13.28 2.38 27.97
C LEU A 44 -13.24 1.80 26.57
N LEU A 45 -12.54 0.68 26.36
CA LEU A 45 -12.45 0.03 25.05
C LEU A 45 -13.82 -0.41 24.55
N ALA A 46 -14.63 -1.03 25.41
CA ALA A 46 -15.99 -1.42 25.07
C ALA A 46 -16.87 -0.22 24.69
N THR A 47 -16.70 0.91 25.38
CA THR A 47 -17.45 2.14 25.10
C THR A 47 -17.00 2.77 23.77
N ILE A 48 -15.68 2.92 23.57
CA ILE A 48 -15.07 3.62 22.43
C ILE A 48 -15.28 2.84 21.12
N TYR A 49 -15.15 1.51 21.19
CA TYR A 49 -15.26 0.63 20.02
C TYR A 49 -16.63 -0.06 19.92
N SER A 50 -17.65 0.43 20.64
CA SER A 50 -19.03 -0.06 20.56
C SER A 50 -19.67 0.13 19.18
N ALA A 51 -19.20 1.11 18.41
CA ALA A 51 -19.74 1.40 17.09
C ALA A 51 -19.45 0.26 16.11
N ILE A 52 -20.52 -0.33 15.56
CA ILE A 52 -20.43 -1.35 14.52
C ILE A 52 -19.78 -0.71 13.27
N LYS A 53 -18.58 -1.17 12.96
CA LYS A 53 -17.81 -0.74 11.81
C LYS A 53 -18.30 -1.47 10.55
N ILE A 54 -19.27 -0.89 9.84
CA ILE A 54 -19.72 -1.41 8.55
C ILE A 54 -18.69 -1.05 7.48
N ALA A 55 -18.19 -2.05 6.76
CA ALA A 55 -17.32 -1.85 5.61
C ALA A 55 -18.08 -1.08 4.52
N GLY A 56 -17.47 -0.01 4.01
CA GLY A 56 -18.01 0.70 2.85
C GLY A 56 -18.07 -0.19 1.59
N PRO A 57 -18.78 0.23 0.54
CA PRO A 57 -18.87 -0.55 -0.69
C PRO A 57 -17.49 -0.74 -1.33
N ALA A 58 -17.26 -1.95 -1.84
CA ALA A 58 -16.04 -2.28 -2.58
C ALA A 58 -16.04 -1.58 -3.95
N LYS A 59 -14.93 -0.91 -4.30
CA LYS A 59 -14.75 -0.28 -5.62
C LYS A 59 -14.50 -1.32 -6.72
N PHE A 60 -13.68 -2.31 -6.41
CA PHE A 60 -13.28 -3.37 -7.33
C PHE A 60 -13.95 -4.70 -7.02
N LYS A 61 -13.96 -5.59 -8.01
CA LYS A 61 -14.53 -6.94 -7.91
C LYS A 61 -13.43 -8.00 -8.11
N ALA A 62 -13.70 -9.21 -7.65
CA ALA A 62 -12.85 -10.35 -8.01
C ALA A 62 -12.83 -10.52 -9.53
N GLY A 63 -11.64 -10.78 -10.09
CA GLY A 63 -11.38 -10.84 -11.53
C GLY A 63 -10.91 -9.53 -12.15
N ASP A 64 -11.08 -8.38 -11.49
CA ASP A 64 -10.58 -7.10 -12.01
C ASP A 64 -9.04 -7.12 -12.11
N SER A 65 -8.51 -6.62 -13.24
CA SER A 65 -7.08 -6.39 -13.43
C SER A 65 -6.68 -5.02 -12.90
N VAL A 66 -5.65 -4.99 -12.05
CA VAL A 66 -5.20 -3.80 -11.32
C VAL A 66 -3.68 -3.66 -11.31
N ARG A 67 -3.21 -2.44 -11.11
CA ARG A 67 -1.82 -2.10 -10.80
C ARG A 67 -1.73 -1.58 -9.37
N VAL A 68 -0.59 -1.82 -8.73
CA VAL A 68 -0.33 -1.42 -7.34
C VAL A 68 0.47 -0.12 -7.33
N SER A 69 0.24 0.74 -6.33
CA SER A 69 1.03 1.96 -6.16
C SER A 69 2.48 1.61 -5.83
N LYS A 70 3.43 2.30 -6.46
CA LYS A 70 4.86 2.18 -6.17
C LYS A 70 5.20 2.94 -4.89
N TYR A 71 6.07 2.35 -4.08
CA TYR A 71 6.76 3.09 -3.03
C TYR A 71 7.79 4.02 -3.69
N LYS A 72 7.66 5.33 -3.45
CA LYS A 72 8.60 6.32 -3.98
C LYS A 72 9.74 6.54 -3.00
N THR A 73 10.96 6.47 -3.51
CA THR A 73 12.13 6.94 -2.77
C THR A 73 12.24 8.47 -2.81
N ILE A 74 13.00 9.06 -1.87
CA ILE A 74 13.12 10.52 -1.68
C ILE A 74 13.64 11.23 -2.94
N PHE A 75 14.39 10.54 -3.79
CA PHE A 75 15.02 11.08 -4.99
C PHE A 75 14.27 10.74 -6.30
N GLU A 76 13.10 10.10 -6.21
CA GLU A 76 12.32 9.79 -7.41
C GLU A 76 11.71 11.04 -8.03
N LYS A 77 11.86 11.13 -9.36
CA LYS A 77 11.41 12.28 -10.12
C LYS A 77 9.88 12.28 -10.22
N GLY A 78 9.26 13.45 -10.11
CA GLY A 78 7.80 13.58 -10.13
C GLY A 78 7.12 13.04 -11.39
N TYR A 79 7.83 13.00 -12.52
CA TYR A 79 7.30 12.52 -13.81
C TYR A 79 7.35 10.99 -13.99
N THR A 80 7.99 10.24 -13.07
CA THR A 80 8.00 8.78 -13.19
C THR A 80 6.63 8.20 -12.77
N PRO A 81 6.16 7.11 -13.41
CA PRO A 81 4.86 6.52 -13.08
C PRO A 81 4.75 6.09 -11.62
N ASN A 82 3.60 6.36 -11.00
CA ASN A 82 3.29 6.02 -9.61
C ASN A 82 2.76 4.58 -9.42
N TRP A 83 2.58 3.85 -10.52
CA TRP A 83 1.98 2.52 -10.53
C TRP A 83 3.00 1.48 -11.02
N THR A 84 2.87 0.24 -10.55
CA THR A 84 3.67 -0.90 -11.02
C THR A 84 3.52 -1.10 -12.53
N THR A 85 4.57 -1.65 -13.15
CA THR A 85 4.49 -2.12 -14.54
C THR A 85 3.75 -3.45 -14.62
N GLU A 86 3.91 -4.29 -13.60
CA GLU A 86 3.17 -5.53 -13.44
C GLU A 86 1.68 -5.28 -13.17
N VAL A 87 0.86 -6.11 -13.83
CA VAL A 87 -0.59 -6.17 -13.67
C VAL A 87 -0.93 -7.38 -12.81
N PHE A 88 -1.77 -7.15 -11.81
CA PHE A 88 -2.27 -8.15 -10.88
C PHE A 88 -3.75 -8.34 -11.08
N LYS A 89 -4.25 -9.49 -10.63
CA LYS A 89 -5.68 -9.79 -10.65
C LYS A 89 -6.22 -9.89 -9.24
N ILE A 90 -7.40 -9.34 -9.01
CA ILE A 90 -8.05 -9.45 -7.70
C ILE A 90 -8.65 -10.84 -7.56
N VAL A 91 -8.15 -11.63 -6.62
CA VAL A 91 -8.68 -12.96 -6.31
C VAL A 91 -9.91 -12.84 -5.40
N LYS A 92 -9.80 -12.00 -4.37
CA LYS A 92 -10.81 -11.92 -3.32
C LYS A 92 -10.94 -10.50 -2.78
N VAL A 93 -12.19 -10.09 -2.60
CA VAL A 93 -12.54 -8.85 -1.89
C VAL A 93 -12.86 -9.21 -0.44
N GLN A 94 -12.10 -8.69 0.50
CA GLN A 94 -12.32 -8.89 1.93
C GLN A 94 -13.18 -7.74 2.49
N ARG A 95 -14.28 -8.08 3.15
CA ARG A 95 -15.20 -7.11 3.77
C ARG A 95 -14.70 -6.64 5.15
N THR A 96 -13.43 -6.28 5.24
CA THR A 96 -12.84 -5.59 6.40
C THR A 96 -13.25 -4.11 6.40
N ASN A 97 -13.03 -3.39 7.51
CA ASN A 97 -13.20 -1.94 7.55
C ASN A 97 -11.84 -1.23 7.77
N PRO A 98 -11.25 -0.60 6.73
CA PRO A 98 -11.77 -0.47 5.36
C PRO A 98 -11.58 -1.75 4.52
N VAL A 99 -12.27 -1.83 3.37
CA VAL A 99 -12.23 -2.99 2.46
C VAL A 99 -10.81 -3.22 1.94
N THR A 100 -10.35 -4.47 2.02
CA THR A 100 -9.06 -4.91 1.49
C THR A 100 -9.23 -5.92 0.35
N TYR A 101 -8.20 -6.02 -0.48
CA TYR A 101 -8.19 -6.86 -1.68
C TYR A 101 -6.98 -7.80 -1.64
N LEU A 102 -7.21 -9.07 -1.97
CA LEU A 102 -6.13 -10.04 -2.19
C LEU A 102 -5.85 -10.15 -3.68
N LEU A 103 -4.58 -10.13 -4.03
CA LEU A 103 -4.10 -10.11 -5.41
C LEU A 103 -3.37 -11.40 -5.76
N GLU A 104 -3.40 -11.75 -7.04
CA GLU A 104 -2.51 -12.74 -7.66
C GLU A 104 -1.71 -12.08 -8.79
N ASP A 105 -0.48 -12.55 -8.98
CA ASP A 105 0.34 -12.23 -10.14
C ASP A 105 -0.15 -12.95 -11.40
N TYR A 106 0.50 -12.67 -12.53
CA TYR A 106 0.16 -13.29 -13.81
C TYR A 106 0.47 -14.80 -13.87
N ARG A 107 1.29 -15.33 -12.95
CA ARG A 107 1.61 -16.76 -12.79
C ARG A 107 0.63 -17.46 -11.84
N GLY A 108 -0.39 -16.76 -11.33
CA GLY A 108 -1.35 -17.28 -10.37
C GLY A 108 -0.82 -17.39 -8.94
N LYS A 109 0.33 -16.78 -8.64
CA LYS A 109 0.90 -16.75 -7.29
C LYS A 109 0.26 -15.61 -6.51
N SER A 110 -0.23 -15.91 -5.31
CA SER A 110 -0.80 -14.88 -4.43
C SER A 110 0.27 -13.89 -3.97
N VAL A 111 -0.07 -12.60 -4.03
CA VAL A 111 0.74 -11.52 -3.47
C VAL A 111 0.52 -11.49 -1.97
N SER A 112 1.60 -11.36 -1.20
CA SER A 112 1.52 -11.28 0.25
C SER A 112 0.87 -9.97 0.70
N GLY A 113 -0.07 -10.06 1.64
CA GLY A 113 -0.78 -8.91 2.22
C GLY A 113 -2.13 -8.61 1.58
N GLY A 114 -2.88 -7.72 2.25
CA GLY A 114 -4.15 -7.18 1.75
C GLY A 114 -3.98 -5.73 1.34
N PHE A 115 -4.46 -5.38 0.16
CA PHE A 115 -4.30 -4.04 -0.42
C PHE A 115 -5.55 -3.20 -0.22
N TYR A 116 -5.38 -1.91 0.06
CA TYR A 116 -6.48 -0.97 0.15
C TYR A 116 -6.89 -0.41 -1.20
N LYS A 117 -8.11 0.13 -1.26
CA LYS A 117 -8.67 0.79 -2.44
C LYS A 117 -7.75 1.85 -3.06
N HIS A 118 -7.03 2.63 -2.25
CA HIS A 118 -6.20 3.74 -2.72
C HIS A 118 -4.82 3.30 -3.25
N GLU A 119 -4.42 2.07 -2.92
CA GLU A 119 -3.17 1.46 -3.38
C GLU A 119 -3.35 0.75 -4.73
N LEU A 120 -4.58 0.74 -5.27
CA LEU A 120 -4.93 0.02 -6.49
C LEU A 120 -5.48 0.94 -7.58
N HIS A 121 -5.04 0.69 -8.81
CA HIS A 121 -5.55 1.33 -10.02
C HIS A 121 -6.02 0.28 -11.02
N ARG A 122 -7.14 0.51 -11.70
CA ARG A 122 -7.62 -0.42 -12.73
C ARG A 122 -6.66 -0.39 -13.93
N ALA A 123 -6.26 -1.55 -14.43
CA ALA A 123 -5.44 -1.66 -15.63
C ALA A 123 -6.32 -1.53 -16.89
N THR A 124 -6.02 -0.57 -17.77
CA THR A 124 -6.72 -0.41 -19.05
C THR A 124 -6.30 -1.48 -20.06
N TYR A 125 -5.02 -1.86 -20.04
CA TYR A 125 -4.42 -2.85 -20.94
C TYR A 125 -3.79 -3.96 -20.11
N PRO A 126 -4.57 -4.98 -19.69
CA PRO A 126 -4.08 -6.06 -18.85
C PRO A 126 -3.09 -6.98 -19.58
N ASP A 127 -3.22 -7.10 -20.90
CA ASP A 127 -2.42 -8.00 -21.73
C ASP A 127 -1.16 -7.35 -22.32
N VAL A 128 -0.90 -6.07 -22.01
CA VAL A 128 0.22 -5.30 -22.56
C VAL A 128 1.31 -5.13 -21.51
N TYR A 129 2.50 -5.66 -21.83
CA TYR A 129 3.69 -5.58 -21.00
C TYR A 129 4.76 -4.74 -21.67
N LEU A 130 5.41 -3.86 -20.89
CA LEU A 130 6.48 -3.01 -21.40
C LEU A 130 7.78 -3.80 -21.50
N MET A 131 8.43 -3.71 -22.65
CA MET A 131 9.78 -4.22 -22.85
C MET A 131 10.82 -3.23 -22.33
N GLU A 132 11.83 -3.73 -21.62
CA GLU A 132 13.02 -2.96 -21.24
C GLU A 132 14.04 -2.95 -22.38
N LYS A 133 14.40 -4.15 -22.88
CA LYS A 133 15.34 -4.30 -24.00
C LYS A 133 15.25 -5.67 -24.66
N VAL A 134 15.68 -5.73 -25.91
CA VAL A 134 15.92 -7.00 -26.62
C VAL A 134 17.31 -7.51 -26.28
N LEU A 135 17.40 -8.76 -25.83
CA LEU A 135 18.66 -9.41 -25.46
C LEU A 135 19.26 -10.21 -26.62
N ARG A 136 18.44 -10.91 -27.41
CA ARG A 136 18.86 -11.74 -28.55
C ARG A 136 17.79 -11.74 -29.64
N ARG A 137 18.19 -12.07 -30.86
CA ARG A 137 17.30 -12.25 -32.02
C ARG A 137 17.62 -13.57 -32.71
N ARG A 138 16.59 -14.30 -33.14
CA ARG A 138 16.75 -15.54 -33.91
C ARG A 138 15.55 -15.71 -34.84
N GLY A 139 15.79 -15.75 -36.16
CA GLY A 139 14.71 -15.85 -37.13
C GLY A 139 13.68 -14.74 -36.91
N ASP A 140 12.42 -15.13 -36.69
CA ASP A 140 11.30 -14.23 -36.42
C ASP A 140 10.92 -14.07 -34.95
N GLU A 141 11.78 -14.55 -34.05
CA GLU A 141 11.62 -14.37 -32.61
C GLU A 141 12.67 -13.43 -32.02
N VAL A 142 12.26 -12.74 -30.96
CA VAL A 142 13.13 -11.87 -30.16
C VAL A 142 13.08 -12.30 -28.69
N TYR A 143 14.26 -12.40 -28.07
CA TYR A 143 14.39 -12.71 -26.65
C TYR A 143 14.40 -11.41 -25.86
N VAL A 144 13.41 -11.22 -25.00
CA VAL A 144 13.09 -9.92 -24.41
C VAL A 144 13.31 -9.91 -22.91
N LYS A 145 13.87 -8.79 -22.42
CA LYS A 145 13.86 -8.40 -21.02
C LYS A 145 12.65 -7.50 -20.76
N TRP A 146 11.73 -7.95 -19.92
CA TRP A 146 10.52 -7.20 -19.56
C TRP A 146 10.79 -6.16 -18.47
N LEU A 147 10.19 -4.98 -18.62
CA LEU A 147 10.41 -3.85 -17.70
C LEU A 147 9.76 -4.10 -16.34
N GLY A 148 10.58 -4.08 -15.30
CA GLY A 148 10.14 -4.26 -13.91
C GLY A 148 10.01 -5.71 -13.46
N PHE A 149 10.38 -6.68 -14.30
CA PHE A 149 10.47 -8.10 -13.94
C PHE A 149 11.93 -8.51 -13.76
N ASP A 150 12.21 -9.57 -12.98
CA ASP A 150 13.56 -10.14 -12.90
C ASP A 150 13.88 -11.02 -14.13
N GLY A 151 15.11 -11.55 -14.19
CA GLY A 151 15.58 -12.33 -15.35
C GLY A 151 14.81 -13.62 -15.59
N SER A 152 14.13 -14.17 -14.57
CA SER A 152 13.35 -15.41 -14.68
C SER A 152 12.11 -15.28 -15.56
N HIS A 153 11.72 -14.07 -15.93
CA HIS A 153 10.56 -13.79 -16.78
C HIS A 153 10.94 -13.51 -18.22
N ASN A 154 12.23 -13.46 -18.56
CA ASN A 154 12.68 -13.23 -19.93
C ASN A 154 12.20 -14.35 -20.85
N SER A 155 11.59 -14.00 -21.98
CA SER A 155 10.97 -14.96 -22.90
C SER A 155 11.23 -14.61 -24.36
N TRP A 156 11.10 -15.61 -25.23
CA TRP A 156 11.04 -15.42 -26.67
C TRP A 156 9.61 -15.03 -27.06
N ILE A 157 9.49 -14.00 -27.89
CA ILE A 157 8.22 -13.58 -28.48
C ILE A 157 8.38 -13.38 -29.99
N SER A 158 7.30 -13.57 -30.75
CA SER A 158 7.26 -13.22 -32.17
C SER A 158 7.46 -11.72 -32.35
N LYS A 159 8.20 -11.34 -33.39
CA LYS A 159 8.36 -9.93 -33.81
C LYS A 159 7.01 -9.23 -34.04
N ASP A 160 6.00 -9.95 -34.51
CA ASP A 160 4.68 -9.39 -34.81
C ASP A 160 3.91 -8.96 -33.56
N ASN A 161 4.31 -9.47 -32.38
CA ASN A 161 3.71 -9.10 -31.10
C ASN A 161 4.40 -7.88 -30.46
N VAL A 162 5.43 -7.31 -31.11
CA VAL A 162 6.10 -6.09 -30.67
C VAL A 162 5.44 -4.91 -31.37
N ILE A 163 4.80 -4.05 -30.59
CA ILE A 163 4.16 -2.80 -31.03
C ILE A 163 5.13 -1.63 -30.83
#